data_AF-A0A016VT79-F1
#
_entry.id   AF-A0A016VT79-F1
#
_cell.length_a   1.000
_cell.length_b   1.000
_cell.length_c   1.000
_cell.angle_alpha   90.00
_cell.angle_beta   90.00
_cell.angle_gamma   90.00
#
_symmetry.space_group_name_H-M   'P 1'
#
loop_
_entity.id
_entity.type
_entity.pdbx_description
1 polymer ?
#
loop_
_entity_poly.entity_id
_entity_poly.type
_entity_poly.pdbx_seq_one_letter_code
_entity_poly.pdbx_strand_id
1 'polypeptide(L)'
;MVAVFLPMRYNRICTLKWSAVVVISGMLYGIAVNVTDVITGCRFVYDFHVYSWGYQDCSQMVIYFEFVYPVMSAGATSLAAHIFIAITLIIKGMHMGAVLLPRNKNTRLFWQGFAQELFFANDLLWQQFLSDLFDSPWWLFLSCTFMWELAHTCDGLMFLIFDTKMRMSIQRCITQLRFPIPEGTISSIT
;
A
#
# COMPACT_ATOMS: atom_id res chain seq x y z
N MET A 1 6.62 6.03 -9.96
CA MET A 1 6.55 6.63 -11.33
C MET A 1 7.77 7.45 -11.73
N VAL A 2 8.12 8.52 -11.00
CA VAL A 2 9.21 9.46 -11.37
C VAL A 2 10.57 8.78 -11.56
N ALA A 3 10.89 7.77 -10.75
CA ALA A 3 12.16 7.03 -10.82
C ALA A 3 12.37 6.24 -12.14
N VAL A 4 11.27 5.85 -12.82
CA VAL A 4 11.33 5.07 -14.06
C VAL A 4 11.48 5.98 -15.29
N PHE A 5 10.77 7.12 -15.31
CA PHE A 5 10.82 8.07 -16.42
C PHE A 5 11.99 9.03 -16.36
N LEU A 6 12.41 9.44 -15.16
CA LEU A 6 13.43 10.46 -14.94
C LEU A 6 14.47 9.99 -13.92
N PRO A 7 15.21 8.89 -14.18
CA PRO A 7 16.20 8.37 -13.24
C PRO A 7 17.26 9.41 -12.85
N MET A 8 17.65 10.28 -13.80
CA MET A 8 18.65 11.34 -13.58
C MET A 8 18.13 12.54 -12.78
N ARG A 9 16.82 12.83 -12.81
CA ARG A 9 16.21 13.93 -12.04
C ARG A 9 15.51 13.46 -10.77
N TYR A 10 15.33 12.16 -10.59
CA TYR A 10 14.69 11.55 -9.43
C TYR A 10 15.32 12.00 -8.11
N ASN A 11 16.65 11.96 -7.98
CA ASN A 11 17.35 12.41 -6.77
C ASN A 11 17.20 13.91 -6.49
N ARG A 12 16.79 14.72 -7.47
CA ARG A 12 16.57 16.16 -7.31
C ARG A 12 15.12 16.49 -6.97
N ILE A 13 14.17 15.70 -7.48
CA ILE A 13 12.73 15.90 -7.30
C ILE A 13 12.22 15.17 -6.05
N CYS A 14 12.52 13.88 -5.93
CA CYS A 14 12.11 13.04 -4.80
C CYS A 14 13.21 12.99 -3.74
N THR A 15 13.48 14.15 -3.12
CA THR A 15 14.43 14.22 -2.00
C THR A 15 13.76 13.77 -0.71
N LEU A 16 14.57 13.37 0.28
CA LEU A 16 14.09 12.99 1.61
C LEU A 16 13.23 14.09 2.26
N LYS A 17 13.57 15.37 2.02
CA LYS A 17 12.80 16.52 2.50
C LYS A 17 11.39 16.55 1.90
N TRP A 18 11.28 16.37 0.58
CA TRP A 18 9.98 16.36 -0.10
C TRP A 18 9.14 15.15 0.29
N SER A 19 9.75 13.98 0.39
CA SER A 19 9.07 12.78 0.90
C SER A 19 8.56 12.99 2.33
N ALA A 20 9.36 13.59 3.22
CA ALA A 20 8.92 13.91 4.57
C ALA A 20 7.75 14.90 4.58
N VAL A 21 7.80 15.95 3.77
CA VAL A 21 6.69 16.91 3.65
C VAL A 21 5.39 16.22 3.24
N VAL A 22 5.44 15.35 2.21
CA VAL A 22 4.25 14.61 1.74
C VAL A 22 3.68 13.68 2.82
N VAL A 23 4.54 12.95 3.52
CA VAL A 23 4.12 12.04 4.60
C VAL A 23 3.52 12.82 5.77
N ILE A 24 4.18 13.88 6.22
CA ILE A 24 3.69 14.74 7.31
C ILE A 24 2.37 15.40 6.93
N SER A 25 2.24 15.92 5.71
CA SER A 25 0.99 16.52 5.26
C SER A 25 -0.16 15.51 5.20
N GLY A 26 0.11 14.29 4.75
CA GLY A 26 -0.88 13.21 4.75
C GLY A 26 -1.30 12.80 6.15
N MET A 27 -0.35 12.70 7.09
CA MET A 27 -0.64 12.41 8.50
C MET A 27 -1.47 13.53 9.15
N LEU A 28 -1.12 14.79 8.91
CA LEU A 28 -1.88 15.93 9.43
C LEU A 28 -3.30 15.98 8.87
N TYR A 29 -3.48 15.69 7.58
CA TYR A 29 -4.81 15.55 6.97
C TYR A 29 -5.61 14.44 7.66
N GLY A 30 -5.02 13.26 7.82
CA GLY A 30 -5.67 12.13 8.51
C GLY A 30 -6.09 12.48 9.94
N ILE A 31 -5.22 13.16 10.70
CA ILE A 31 -5.53 13.63 12.06
C ILE A 31 -6.69 14.63 12.03
N ALA A 32 -6.70 15.59 11.10
CA ALA A 32 -7.77 16.59 10.99
C ALA A 32 -9.13 15.95 10.70
N VAL A 33 -9.19 14.98 9.79
CA VAL A 33 -10.41 14.21 9.50
C VAL A 33 -10.88 13.45 10.75
N ASN A 34 -9.98 12.69 11.40
CA ASN A 34 -10.34 11.94 12.61
C ASN A 34 -10.82 12.85 13.76
N VAL A 35 -10.21 14.02 13.96
CA VAL A 35 -10.67 14.99 14.96
C VAL A 35 -12.06 15.52 14.61
N THR A 36 -12.34 15.76 13.33
CA THR A 36 -13.65 16.20 12.84
C THR A 36 -14.72 15.12 13.09
N ASP A 37 -14.39 13.86 12.84
CA ASP A 37 -15.28 12.72 13.13
C ASP A 37 -15.61 12.64 14.62
N VAL A 38 -14.60 12.77 15.49
CA VAL A 38 -14.79 12.73 16.96
C VAL A 38 -15.67 13.90 17.44
N ILE A 39 -15.48 15.11 16.90
CA ILE A 39 -16.27 16.29 17.29
C ILE A 39 -17.73 16.16 16.84
N THR A 40 -17.96 15.60 15.64
CA THR A 40 -19.30 15.43 15.07
C THR A 40 -20.03 14.20 15.62
N GLY A 41 -19.34 13.34 16.37
CA GLY A 41 -19.88 12.08 16.89
C GLY A 41 -19.88 10.95 15.87
N CYS A 42 -19.33 11.18 14.67
CA CYS A 42 -19.17 10.17 13.63
C CYS A 42 -18.14 9.12 14.05
N ARG A 43 -18.46 7.83 13.88
CA ARG A 43 -17.57 6.73 14.28
C ARG A 43 -17.51 5.65 13.21
N PHE A 44 -16.29 5.20 12.92
CA PHE A 44 -16.06 4.00 12.13
C PHE A 44 -15.92 2.80 13.08
N VAL A 45 -16.91 1.91 13.08
CA VAL A 45 -17.01 0.79 14.03
C VAL A 45 -17.31 -0.51 13.33
N TYR A 46 -16.88 -1.60 13.95
CA TYR A 46 -17.21 -2.95 13.50
C TYR A 46 -18.59 -3.35 14.02
N ASP A 47 -19.49 -3.73 13.12
CA ASP A 47 -20.80 -4.25 13.44
C ASP A 47 -20.79 -5.78 13.46
N PHE A 48 -21.06 -6.36 14.63
CA PHE A 48 -21.06 -7.80 14.85
C PHE A 48 -22.28 -8.53 14.24
N HIS A 49 -23.35 -7.83 13.89
CA HIS A 49 -24.55 -8.44 13.30
C HIS A 49 -24.37 -8.69 11.80
N VAL A 50 -23.66 -7.79 11.12
CA VAL A 50 -23.38 -7.87 9.67
C VAL A 50 -21.93 -8.25 9.35
N TYR A 51 -21.08 -8.37 10.38
CA TYR A 51 -19.67 -8.74 10.29
C TYR A 51 -18.85 -7.82 9.37
N SER A 52 -19.13 -6.52 9.41
CA SER A 52 -18.47 -5.53 8.56
C SER A 52 -18.16 -4.24 9.30
N TRP A 53 -17.19 -3.51 8.78
CA TRP A 53 -16.88 -2.17 9.25
C TRP A 53 -17.78 -1.14 8.56
N GLY A 54 -18.31 -0.19 9.33
CA GLY A 54 -19.18 0.85 8.81
C GLY A 54 -19.12 2.13 9.61
N TYR A 55 -19.54 3.22 8.97
CA TYR A 55 -19.69 4.52 9.62
C TYR A 55 -21.08 4.61 10.28
N GLN A 56 -21.11 4.92 11.57
CA GLN A 56 -22.33 5.15 12.36
C GLN A 56 -22.46 6.61 12.77
N ASP A 57 -23.68 7.13 12.78
CA ASP A 57 -24.02 8.52 13.14
C ASP A 57 -23.32 9.59 12.28
N CYS A 58 -22.95 9.22 11.05
CA CYS A 58 -22.24 10.08 10.11
C CYS A 58 -23.15 10.52 8.96
N SER A 59 -22.99 11.77 8.50
CA SER A 59 -23.60 12.21 7.26
C SER A 59 -22.95 11.50 6.07
N GLN A 60 -23.75 10.77 5.28
CA GLN A 60 -23.28 10.08 4.07
C GLN A 60 -22.52 11.05 3.14
N MET A 61 -23.05 12.27 2.95
CA MET A 61 -22.42 13.27 2.08
C MET A 61 -20.99 13.65 2.51
N VAL A 62 -20.73 13.68 3.81
CA VAL A 62 -19.42 14.02 4.38
C VAL A 62 -18.42 12.89 4.12
N ILE A 63 -18.81 11.63 4.36
CA ILE A 63 -17.97 10.45 4.10
C ILE A 63 -17.54 10.40 2.63
N TYR A 64 -18.47 10.64 1.71
CA TYR A 64 -18.16 10.61 0.28
C TYR A 64 -17.17 11.71 -0.12
N PHE A 65 -17.32 12.91 0.41
CA PHE A 65 -16.47 14.05 0.07
C PHE A 65 -15.08 13.98 0.72
N GLU A 66 -15.00 13.58 1.99
CA GLU A 66 -13.75 13.59 2.76
C GLU A 66 -12.90 12.33 2.53
N PHE A 67 -13.54 11.20 2.19
CA PHE A 67 -12.86 9.92 2.07
C PHE A 67 -13.04 9.27 0.70
N VAL A 68 -14.27 8.94 0.30
CA VAL A 68 -14.50 8.08 -0.88
C VAL A 68 -13.99 8.75 -2.16
N TYR A 69 -14.38 9.98 -2.47
CA TYR A 69 -13.96 10.65 -3.69
C TYR A 69 -12.46 10.95 -3.74
N PRO A 70 -11.81 11.49 -2.68
CA PRO A 70 -10.37 11.66 -2.66
C PRO A 70 -9.60 10.35 -2.86
N VAL A 71 -9.99 9.28 -2.15
CA VAL A 71 -9.32 7.98 -2.25
C VAL A 71 -9.50 7.35 -3.63
N MET A 72 -10.74 7.33 -4.15
CA MET A 72 -11.02 6.77 -5.47
C MET A 72 -10.33 7.55 -6.59
N SER A 73 -10.33 8.88 -6.53
CA SER A 73 -9.67 9.71 -7.54
C SER A 73 -8.16 9.58 -7.51
N ALA A 74 -7.54 9.58 -6.32
CA ALA A 74 -6.11 9.36 -6.15
C ALA A 74 -5.70 7.94 -6.63
N GLY A 75 -6.46 6.92 -6.22
CA GLY A 75 -6.23 5.53 -6.65
C GLY A 75 -6.38 5.35 -8.16
N ALA A 76 -7.45 5.89 -8.77
CA ALA A 76 -7.68 5.78 -10.20
C ALA A 76 -6.60 6.50 -11.02
N THR A 77 -6.21 7.72 -10.63
CA THR A 77 -5.15 8.46 -11.33
C THR A 77 -3.78 7.80 -11.17
N SER A 78 -3.46 7.29 -9.97
CA SER A 78 -2.26 6.49 -9.73
C SER A 78 -2.24 5.23 -10.58
N LEU A 79 -3.31 4.44 -10.56
CA LEU A 79 -3.41 3.20 -11.32
C LEU A 79 -3.31 3.45 -12.83
N ALA A 80 -4.00 4.47 -13.36
CA ALA A 80 -3.96 4.81 -14.78
C ALA A 80 -2.54 5.15 -15.23
N ALA A 81 -1.83 5.96 -14.45
CA ALA A 81 -0.44 6.27 -14.76
C ALA A 81 0.42 5.00 -14.64
N HIS A 82 0.26 4.18 -13.60
CA HIS A 82 0.96 2.90 -13.42
C HIS A 82 0.78 1.94 -14.62
N ILE A 83 -0.45 1.78 -15.13
CA ILE A 83 -0.77 1.00 -16.33
C ILE A 83 -0.03 1.58 -17.56
N PHE A 84 -0.06 2.89 -17.74
CA PHE A 84 0.66 3.54 -18.84
C PHE A 84 2.17 3.26 -18.80
N ILE A 85 2.78 3.30 -17.60
CA ILE A 85 4.19 2.94 -17.43
C ILE A 85 4.43 1.45 -17.77
N ALA A 86 3.58 0.56 -17.25
CA ALA A 86 3.71 -0.88 -17.48
C ALA A 86 3.66 -1.23 -18.97
N ILE A 87 2.68 -0.67 -19.70
CA ILE A 87 2.55 -0.83 -21.16
C ILE A 87 3.81 -0.34 -21.86
N THR A 88 4.30 0.86 -21.51
CA THR A 88 5.52 1.44 -22.10
C THR A 88 6.74 0.54 -21.88
N LEU A 89 6.88 -0.05 -20.68
CA LEU A 89 7.98 -0.95 -20.35
C LEU A 89 7.88 -2.27 -21.12
N ILE A 90 6.68 -2.85 -21.25
CA ILE A 90 6.44 -4.09 -21.99
C ILE A 90 6.78 -3.90 -23.47
N ILE A 91 6.28 -2.82 -24.11
CA ILE A 91 6.55 -2.52 -25.52
C ILE A 91 8.05 -2.33 -25.76
N LYS A 92 8.73 -1.53 -24.92
CA LYS A 92 10.19 -1.35 -25.02
C LYS A 92 10.94 -2.66 -24.87
N GLY A 93 10.45 -3.58 -24.04
CA GLY A 93 11.05 -4.89 -23.84
C GLY A 93 10.89 -5.85 -24.99
N MET A 94 9.72 -5.83 -25.64
CA MET A 94 9.49 -6.57 -26.87
C MET A 94 10.39 -6.07 -28.00
N HIS A 95 10.58 -4.74 -28.11
CA HIS A 95 11.40 -4.14 -29.16
C HIS A 95 12.91 -4.36 -28.99
N MET A 96 13.44 -4.32 -27.75
CA MET A 96 14.88 -4.48 -27.51
C MET A 96 15.34 -5.95 -27.36
N GLY A 97 14.40 -6.91 -27.36
CA GLY A 97 14.67 -8.31 -27.06
C GLY A 97 14.93 -8.54 -25.57
N ALA A 98 14.39 -9.63 -25.01
CA ALA A 98 14.42 -9.94 -23.57
C ALA A 98 15.83 -9.94 -22.92
N VAL A 99 16.88 -10.06 -23.74
CA VAL A 99 18.30 -10.12 -23.33
C VAL A 99 18.86 -8.73 -22.94
N LEU A 100 18.26 -7.64 -23.42
CA LEU A 100 18.76 -6.27 -23.22
C LEU A 100 17.99 -5.45 -22.20
N LEU A 101 16.91 -5.98 -21.60
CA LEU A 101 16.27 -5.27 -20.50
C LEU A 101 17.26 -5.18 -19.34
N PRO A 102 17.68 -3.97 -18.93
CA PRO A 102 18.40 -3.84 -17.68
C PRO A 102 17.44 -4.34 -16.61
N ARG A 103 17.82 -5.45 -15.94
CA ARG A 103 17.16 -5.99 -14.74
C ARG A 103 17.40 -5.04 -13.56
N ASN A 104 17.03 -3.78 -13.79
CA ASN A 104 17.43 -2.65 -13.00
C ASN A 104 16.56 -2.63 -11.75
N LYS A 105 17.19 -2.32 -10.62
CA LYS A 105 16.50 -2.20 -9.33
C LYS A 105 15.23 -1.35 -9.42
N ASN A 106 15.26 -0.29 -10.24
CA ASN A 106 14.13 0.61 -10.45
C ASN A 106 12.92 -0.07 -11.13
N THR A 107 13.17 -0.94 -12.12
CA THR A 107 12.12 -1.71 -12.79
C THR A 107 11.48 -2.71 -11.83
N ARG A 108 12.31 -3.34 -10.97
CA ARG A 108 11.82 -4.26 -9.94
C ARG A 108 10.95 -3.54 -8.90
N LEU A 109 11.40 -2.39 -8.41
CA LEU A 109 10.63 -1.54 -7.49
C LEU A 109 9.35 -0.98 -8.12
N PHE A 110 9.36 -0.71 -9.43
CA PHE A 110 8.15 -0.36 -10.16
C PHE A 110 7.14 -1.51 -10.15
N TRP A 111 7.56 -2.73 -10.49
CA TRP A 111 6.65 -3.89 -10.47
C TRP A 111 6.12 -4.22 -9.07
N GLN A 112 6.93 -3.97 -8.03
CA GLN A 112 6.47 -4.02 -6.64
C GLN A 112 5.31 -3.06 -6.43
N GLY A 113 5.51 -1.75 -6.67
CA GLY A 113 4.47 -0.74 -6.48
C GLY A 113 3.26 -0.96 -7.38
N PHE A 114 3.47 -1.37 -8.63
CA PHE A 114 2.39 -1.69 -9.57
C PHE A 114 1.47 -2.78 -9.02
N ALA A 115 2.04 -3.85 -8.46
CA ALA A 115 1.24 -4.94 -7.94
C ALA A 115 0.55 -4.59 -6.62
N GLN A 116 1.17 -3.75 -5.77
CA GLN A 116 0.53 -3.20 -4.57
C GLN A 116 -0.72 -2.38 -4.93
N GLU A 117 -0.62 -1.52 -5.95
CA GLU A 117 -1.75 -0.73 -6.46
C GLU A 117 -2.86 -1.61 -7.06
N LEU A 118 -2.53 -2.75 -7.67
CA LEU A 118 -3.53 -3.70 -8.16
C LEU A 118 -4.29 -4.37 -7.01
N PHE A 119 -3.61 -4.75 -5.93
CA PHE A 119 -4.29 -5.29 -4.74
C PHE A 119 -5.20 -4.24 -4.09
N PHE A 120 -4.74 -3.00 -4.00
CA PHE A 120 -5.55 -1.89 -3.50
C PHE A 120 -6.78 -1.62 -4.39
N ALA A 121 -6.60 -1.58 -5.72
CA ALA A 121 -7.72 -1.42 -6.64
C ALA A 121 -8.71 -2.59 -6.58
N ASN A 122 -8.22 -3.81 -6.41
CA ASN A 122 -9.06 -4.99 -6.20
C ASN A 122 -9.86 -4.85 -4.90
N ASP A 123 -9.23 -4.48 -3.78
CA ASP A 123 -9.92 -4.24 -2.51
C ASP A 123 -11.05 -3.20 -2.65
N LEU A 124 -10.77 -2.05 -3.27
CA LEU A 124 -11.79 -1.04 -3.55
C LEU A 124 -12.93 -1.58 -4.42
N LEU A 125 -12.63 -2.43 -5.41
CA LEU A 125 -13.64 -3.06 -6.25
C LEU A 125 -14.56 -3.98 -5.44
N TRP A 126 -13.97 -4.77 -4.53
CA TRP A 126 -14.73 -5.65 -3.65
C TRP A 126 -15.62 -4.87 -2.69
N GLN A 127 -15.09 -3.82 -2.07
CA GLN A 127 -15.82 -3.01 -1.09
C GLN A 127 -16.92 -2.14 -1.71
N GLN A 128 -16.71 -1.57 -2.89
CA GLN A 128 -17.63 -0.57 -3.46
C GLN A 128 -18.65 -1.14 -4.45
N PHE A 129 -18.30 -2.25 -5.12
CA PHE A 129 -19.14 -2.78 -6.20
C PHE A 129 -19.60 -4.22 -5.96
N LEU A 130 -18.82 -5.04 -5.28
CA LEU A 130 -19.17 -6.45 -5.04
C LEU A 130 -19.82 -6.69 -3.68
N SER A 131 -19.72 -5.77 -2.72
CA SER A 131 -20.27 -5.92 -1.37
C SER A 131 -21.76 -6.23 -1.37
N ASP A 132 -22.50 -5.62 -2.29
CA ASP A 132 -23.97 -5.64 -2.33
C ASP A 132 -24.49 -6.69 -3.33
N LEU A 133 -23.61 -7.55 -3.87
CA LEU A 133 -23.99 -8.56 -4.87
C LEU A 133 -24.88 -9.67 -4.26
N PHE A 134 -24.67 -9.98 -2.98
CA PHE A 134 -25.44 -10.98 -2.25
C PHE A 134 -25.81 -10.46 -0.86
N ASP A 135 -27.09 -10.55 -0.51
CA ASP A 135 -27.63 -10.21 0.81
C ASP A 135 -27.28 -11.29 1.85
N SER A 136 -26.01 -11.38 2.21
CA SER A 136 -25.51 -12.34 3.21
C SER A 136 -24.45 -11.67 4.11
N PRO A 137 -24.57 -11.77 5.45
CA PRO A 137 -23.55 -11.26 6.37
C PRO A 137 -22.16 -11.85 6.11
N TRP A 138 -22.10 -13.11 5.67
CA TRP A 138 -20.83 -13.75 5.31
C TRP A 138 -20.23 -13.19 4.03
N TRP A 139 -21.08 -12.78 3.09
CA TRP A 139 -20.63 -12.13 1.85
C TRP A 139 -20.09 -10.73 2.13
N LEU A 140 -20.75 -9.99 3.02
CA LEU A 140 -20.29 -8.67 3.45
C LEU A 140 -18.98 -8.76 4.24
N PHE A 141 -18.86 -9.73 5.14
CA PHE A 141 -17.59 -10.02 5.81
C PHE A 141 -16.47 -10.33 4.82
N LEU A 142 -16.74 -11.21 3.84
CA LEU A 142 -15.76 -11.59 2.83
C LEU A 142 -15.32 -10.35 2.04
N SER A 143 -16.27 -9.58 1.52
CA SER A 143 -16.03 -8.46 0.61
C SER A 143 -15.42 -7.25 1.30
N CYS A 144 -15.84 -6.92 2.52
CA CYS A 144 -15.42 -5.70 3.20
C CYS A 144 -14.30 -5.92 4.23
N THR A 145 -14.30 -7.04 4.94
CA THR A 145 -13.34 -7.26 6.03
C THR A 145 -12.19 -8.17 5.57
N PHE A 146 -12.50 -9.35 5.02
CA PHE A 146 -11.48 -10.31 4.62
C PHE A 146 -10.64 -9.81 3.45
N MET A 147 -11.26 -9.27 2.40
CA MET A 147 -10.53 -8.73 1.25
C MET A 147 -9.64 -7.54 1.63
N TRP A 148 -10.09 -6.70 2.55
CA TRP A 148 -9.31 -5.58 3.08
C TRP A 148 -8.04 -6.03 3.80
N GLU A 149 -8.18 -6.96 4.75
CA GLU A 149 -7.05 -7.55 5.49
C GLU A 149 -6.10 -8.32 4.55
N LEU A 150 -6.66 -9.03 3.56
CA LEU A 150 -5.89 -9.75 2.55
C LEU A 150 -5.05 -8.78 1.69
N ALA A 151 -5.63 -7.66 1.25
CA ALA A 151 -4.92 -6.66 0.48
C ALA A 151 -3.73 -6.07 1.25
N HIS A 152 -3.92 -5.75 2.54
CA HIS A 152 -2.85 -5.25 3.41
C HIS A 152 -1.76 -6.31 3.68
N THR A 153 -2.17 -7.57 3.82
CA THR A 153 -1.23 -8.69 3.95
C THR A 153 -0.40 -8.87 2.67
N CYS A 154 -1.04 -8.82 1.51
CA CYS A 154 -0.38 -8.89 0.21
C CYS A 154 0.57 -7.70 -0.01
N ASP A 155 0.18 -6.50 0.42
CA ASP A 155 1.03 -5.31 0.36
C ASP A 155 2.35 -5.51 1.12
N GLY A 156 2.27 -5.95 2.38
CA GLY A 156 3.45 -6.30 3.18
C GLY A 156 4.30 -7.40 2.56
N LEU A 157 3.67 -8.42 1.98
CA LEU A 157 4.35 -9.53 1.30
C LEU A 157 5.12 -9.04 0.05
N MET A 158 4.62 -8.04 -0.66
CA MET A 158 5.33 -7.50 -1.83
C MET A 158 6.67 -6.88 -1.47
N PHE A 159 6.79 -6.22 -0.32
CA PHE A 159 8.09 -5.76 0.16
C PHE A 159 9.06 -6.94 0.41
N LEU A 160 8.58 -8.07 0.95
CA LEU A 160 9.41 -9.26 1.14
C LEU A 160 9.89 -9.85 -0.20
N ILE A 161 8.99 -9.91 -1.19
CA ILE A 161 9.26 -10.50 -2.51
C ILE A 161 10.22 -9.63 -3.33
N PHE A 162 10.09 -8.31 -3.30
CA PHE A 162 10.82 -7.41 -4.20
C PHE A 162 12.01 -6.69 -3.54
N ASP A 163 12.06 -6.56 -2.20
CA ASP A 163 13.19 -5.98 -1.47
C ASP A 163 14.13 -7.04 -0.87
N THR A 164 15.26 -7.22 -1.55
CA THR A 164 16.32 -8.15 -1.11
C THR A 164 16.98 -7.71 0.21
N LYS A 165 17.11 -6.41 0.47
CA LYS A 165 17.71 -5.91 1.71
C LYS A 165 16.79 -6.19 2.90
N MET A 166 15.50 -5.92 2.73
CA MET A 166 14.50 -6.19 3.77
C MET A 166 14.45 -7.67 4.11
N ARG A 167 14.44 -8.54 3.08
CA ARG A 167 14.49 -10.00 3.27
C ARG A 167 15.72 -10.45 4.05
N MET A 168 16.90 -9.96 3.70
CA MET A 168 18.14 -10.29 4.44
C MET A 168 18.09 -9.79 5.88
N SER A 169 17.52 -8.60 6.13
CA SER A 169 17.36 -8.05 7.48
C SER A 169 16.44 -8.90 8.34
N ILE A 170 15.31 -9.34 7.77
CA ILE A 170 14.35 -10.21 8.47
C ILE A 170 14.97 -11.58 8.73
N GLN A 171 15.66 -12.16 7.76
CA GLN A 171 16.39 -13.41 7.95
C GLN A 171 17.41 -13.28 9.08
N ARG A 172 18.21 -12.20 9.12
CA ARG A 172 19.16 -11.95 10.22
C ARG A 172 18.46 -11.84 11.57
N CYS A 173 17.36 -11.10 11.64
CA CYS A 173 16.56 -10.97 12.85
C CYS A 173 16.04 -12.34 13.33
N ILE A 174 15.47 -13.13 12.43
CA ILE A 174 15.01 -14.49 12.73
C ILE A 174 16.16 -15.39 13.18
N THR A 175 17.33 -15.31 12.55
CA THR A 175 18.51 -16.07 12.95
C THR A 175 19.01 -15.67 14.34
N GLN A 176 19.03 -14.38 14.66
CA GLN A 176 19.39 -13.87 16.00
C GLN A 176 18.38 -14.30 17.07
N LEU A 177 17.08 -14.30 16.76
CA LEU A 177 16.03 -14.80 17.66
C LEU A 177 16.15 -16.31 17.88
N ARG A 178 16.54 -17.07 16.85
CA ARG A 178 16.66 -18.54 16.92
C ARG A 178 17.95 -19.01 17.58
N PHE A 179 19.01 -18.20 17.51
CA PHE A 179 20.31 -18.45 18.12
C PHE A 179 20.79 -17.19 18.85
N PRO A 180 20.28 -16.92 20.07
CA PRO A 180 20.79 -15.83 20.87
C PRO A 180 22.26 -16.11 21.18
N ILE A 181 23.16 -15.25 20.68
CA ILE A 181 24.58 -15.30 21.06
C ILE A 181 24.64 -14.93 22.54
N PRO A 182 25.22 -15.76 23.42
CA PRO A 182 25.36 -15.40 24.83
C PRO A 182 26.24 -14.15 24.95
N GLU A 183 25.79 -13.14 25.71
CA GLU A 183 26.50 -11.86 25.93
C GLU A 183 27.89 -11.98 26.61
N GLY A 184 28.39 -13.20 26.84
CA GLY A 184 29.61 -13.46 27.61
C GLY A 184 30.93 -13.60 26.83
N THR A 185 30.94 -13.57 25.48
CA THR A 185 32.15 -13.93 24.71
C THR A 185 32.93 -12.75 24.13
N ILE A 186 32.69 -11.51 24.59
CA ILE A 186 33.43 -10.32 24.13
C ILE A 186 34.46 -9.82 25.18
N SER A 187 34.48 -10.36 26.40
CA SER A 187 35.38 -9.89 27.46
C SER A 187 36.72 -10.63 27.59
N SER A 188 37.15 -11.45 26.61
CA SER A 188 38.42 -12.20 26.71
C SER A 188 39.41 -11.98 25.56
N ILE A 189 39.24 -10.91 24.77
CA ILE A 189 40.23 -10.49 23.77
C ILE A 189 40.58 -9.02 24.01
N THR A 190 41.27 -8.78 25.12
CA THR A 190 42.11 -7.60 25.39
C THR A 190 43.27 -8.04 26.24
#